data_AF-A0A528ALX8-F1
#
_entry.id   AF-A0A528ALX8-F1
#
_cell.length_a   1.000
_cell.length_b   1.000
_cell.length_c   1.000
_cell.angle_alpha   90.00
_cell.angle_beta   90.00
_cell.angle_gamma   90.00
#
_symmetry.space_group_name_H-M   'P 1'
#
loop_
_entity.id
_entity.type
_entity.pdbx_description
1 polymer ?
#
loop_
_entity_poly.entity_id
_entity_poly.type
_entity_poly.pdbx_seq_one_letter_code
_entity_poly.pdbx_strand_id
1 'polypeptide(L)' 'LMVREMGKPYPEAIGEIANCAPIFRYYAEMARDDAGKVAGTTQAGSFQYARYEPYGTSVHIMPYNFPILLMCWTVAA' A
#
# COMPACT_ATOMS: atom_id res chain seq x y z
N LEU A 1 -17.46 -11.51 -11.02
CA LEU A 1 -18.25 -10.52 -10.26
C LEU A 1 -18.13 -9.14 -10.90
N MET A 2 -16.93 -8.55 -10.94
CA MET A 2 -16.65 -7.23 -11.54
C MET A 2 -17.33 -6.94 -12.90
N VAL A 3 -17.28 -7.86 -13.88
CA VAL A 3 -17.95 -7.66 -15.18
C VAL A 3 -19.46 -7.50 -15.04
N ARG A 4 -20.09 -8.26 -14.14
CA ARG A 4 -21.55 -8.22 -13.91
C ARG A 4 -21.98 -7.00 -13.12
N GLU A 5 -21.14 -6.54 -12.19
CA GLU A 5 -21.46 -5.41 -11.30
C GLU A 5 -21.15 -4.06 -11.94
N MET A 6 -20.03 -3.95 -12.66
CA MET A 6 -19.57 -2.69 -13.25
C MET A 6 -19.89 -2.55 -14.75
N GLY A 7 -20.10 -3.67 -15.45
CA GLY A 7 -20.40 -3.67 -16.89
C GLY A 7 -19.18 -3.50 -17.81
N LYS A 8 -17.95 -3.50 -17.28
CA LYS A 8 -16.73 -3.44 -18.12
C LYS A 8 -16.51 -4.74 -18.92
N PRO A 9 -15.92 -4.66 -20.13
CA PRO A 9 -15.54 -5.84 -20.90
C PRO A 9 -14.68 -6.82 -20.10
N TYR A 10 -14.90 -8.12 -20.33
CA TYR A 10 -14.15 -9.18 -19.63
C TYR A 10 -12.61 -9.03 -19.74
N PRO A 11 -12.03 -8.71 -20.91
CA PRO A 11 -10.59 -8.48 -21.01
C PRO A 11 -10.08 -7.36 -20.11
N GLU A 12 -10.83 -6.27 -19.97
CA GLU A 12 -10.46 -5.15 -19.10
C GLU A 12 -10.54 -5.54 -17.61
N ALA A 13 -11.55 -6.32 -17.22
CA ALA A 13 -11.67 -6.82 -15.85
C ALA A 13 -10.50 -7.75 -15.47
N ILE A 14 -10.05 -8.59 -16.41
CA ILE A 14 -8.85 -9.43 -16.20
C ILE A 14 -7.61 -8.55 -16.10
N GLY A 15 -7.49 -7.52 -16.95
CA GLY A 15 -6.41 -6.54 -16.86
C GLY A 15 -6.35 -5.84 -15.50
N GLU A 16 -7.49 -5.43 -14.94
CA GLU A 16 -7.56 -4.82 -13.61
C GLU A 16 -7.03 -5.78 -12.52
N ILE A 17 -7.51 -7.01 -12.49
CA ILE A 17 -7.11 -8.00 -11.48
C ILE A 17 -5.63 -8.37 -11.62
N ALA A 18 -5.10 -8.45 -12.84
CA ALA A 18 -3.70 -8.75 -13.08
C ALA A 18 -2.75 -7.72 -12.43
N ASN A 19 -3.18 -6.47 -12.29
CA ASN A 19 -2.40 -5.40 -11.64
C ASN A 19 -2.47 -5.42 -10.11
N CYS A 20 -3.39 -6.18 -9.50
CA CYS A 20 -3.57 -6.19 -8.04
C CYS A 20 -2.42 -6.91 -7.33
N ALA A 21 -1.99 -8.08 -7.81
CA ALA A 21 -0.94 -8.86 -7.14
C ALA A 21 0.44 -8.16 -7.12
N PRO A 22 0.90 -7.49 -8.20
CA PRO A 22 2.12 -6.70 -8.16
C PRO A 22 2.12 -5.58 -7.12
N ILE A 23 0.98 -4.93 -6.87
CA ILE A 23 0.88 -3.84 -5.88
C ILE A 23 1.22 -4.36 -4.48
N PHE A 24 0.57 -5.45 -4.04
CA PHE A 24 0.87 -6.02 -2.73
C PHE A 24 2.32 -6.50 -2.60
N ARG A 25 2.89 -7.07 -3.67
CA ARG A 25 4.30 -7.47 -3.67
C ARG A 25 5.23 -6.26 -3.51
N TYR A 26 4.95 -5.17 -4.20
CA TYR A 26 5.73 -3.95 -4.10
C TYR A 26 5.72 -3.38 -2.67
N TYR A 27 4.54 -3.21 -2.08
CA TYR A 27 4.42 -2.69 -0.72
C TYR A 27 4.98 -3.63 0.35
N ALA A 28 4.89 -4.95 0.14
CA ALA A 28 5.53 -5.93 1.04
C ALA A 28 7.06 -5.80 1.07
N GLU A 29 7.69 -5.58 -0.08
CA GLU A 29 9.13 -5.34 -0.16
C GLU A 29 9.49 -3.98 0.48
N MET A 30 8.71 -2.94 0.19
CA MET A 30 8.92 -1.61 0.78
C MET A 30 8.82 -1.63 2.32
N ALA A 31 7.84 -2.35 2.86
CA ALA A 31 7.65 -2.49 4.32
C ALA A 31 8.80 -3.25 5.00
N ARG A 32 9.49 -4.14 4.28
CA ARG A 32 10.67 -4.84 4.81
C ARG A 32 11.87 -3.89 4.96
N ASP A 33 11.99 -2.92 4.08
CA ASP A 33 13.16 -2.06 3.98
C ASP A 33 13.03 -0.79 4.87
N ASP A 34 11.87 -0.53 5.47
CA ASP A 34 11.67 0.60 6.40
C ASP A 34 12.18 0.29 7.82
N ALA A 35 13.43 0.71 8.09
CA ALA A 35 14.11 0.49 9.38
C ALA A 35 14.27 1.77 10.22
N GLY A 36 13.69 2.90 9.81
CA GLY A 36 13.94 4.20 10.44
C GLY A 36 15.39 4.70 10.23
N LYS A 37 15.85 5.61 11.11
CA LYS A 37 17.17 6.25 10.98
C LYS A 37 17.84 6.46 12.33
N VAL A 38 19.12 6.10 12.44
CA VAL A 38 19.98 6.49 13.57
C VAL A 38 20.75 7.75 13.18
N ALA A 39 20.56 8.85 13.92
CA ALA A 39 21.14 10.15 13.58
C ALA A 39 22.59 10.32 14.08
N GLY A 40 23.05 9.44 14.97
CA GLY A 40 24.35 9.53 15.64
C GLY A 40 24.29 10.32 16.96
N THR A 41 25.39 10.31 17.72
CA THR A 41 25.45 10.90 19.06
C THR A 41 25.95 12.34 19.00
N THR A 42 25.19 13.32 19.50
CA THR A 42 25.68 14.71 19.62
C THR A 42 26.49 14.93 20.90
N GLN A 43 26.24 14.13 21.94
CA GLN A 43 26.95 14.17 23.22
C GLN A 43 27.27 12.74 23.69
N ALA A 44 28.38 12.58 24.42
CA ALA A 44 28.76 11.28 24.98
C ALA A 44 27.64 10.71 25.86
N GLY A 45 27.23 9.47 25.57
CA GLY A 45 26.13 8.79 26.27
C GLY A 45 24.72 9.01 25.68
N SER A 46 24.56 9.86 24.65
CA SER A 46 23.26 10.05 23.98
C SER A 46 23.07 9.06 22.81
N PHE A 47 21.87 8.49 22.67
CA PHE A 47 21.46 7.70 21.50
C PHE A 47 20.24 8.34 20.85
N GLN A 48 20.38 8.76 19.60
CA GLN A 48 19.33 9.45 18.86
C GLN A 48 18.91 8.61 17.66
N TYR A 49 17.62 8.30 17.57
CA TYR A 49 17.02 7.57 16.47
C TYR A 49 15.64 8.13 16.15
N ALA A 50 15.20 7.90 14.93
CA ALA A 50 13.85 8.17 14.44
C ALA A 50 13.27 6.87 13.89
N ARG A 51 12.01 6.61 14.23
CA ARG A 51 11.25 5.46 13.75
C ARG A 51 9.88 5.93 13.29
N TYR A 52 9.37 5.32 12.22
CA TYR A 52 8.00 5.50 11.78
C TYR A 52 7.11 4.42 12.40
N GLU A 53 5.94 4.81 12.85
CA GLU A 53 4.92 3.94 13.42
C GLU A 53 3.62 4.09 12.61
N PRO A 54 2.78 3.05 12.54
CA PRO A 54 1.52 3.13 11.80
C PRO A 54 0.59 4.18 12.39
N TYR A 55 -0.10 4.93 11.53
CA TYR A 55 -1.05 5.97 11.94
C TYR A 55 -2.27 5.44 12.74
N GLY A 56 -2.52 4.13 12.70
CA GLY A 56 -3.64 3.48 13.35
C GLY A 56 -4.74 3.08 12.37
N THR A 57 -6.00 3.32 12.73
CA THR A 57 -7.15 2.91 11.90
C THR A 57 -7.35 3.86 10.72
N SER A 58 -7.49 3.29 9.51
CA SER A 58 -7.76 4.01 8.28
C SER A 58 -9.10 3.58 7.64
N VAL A 59 -9.72 4.49 6.90
CA VAL A 59 -10.98 4.25 6.17
C VAL A 59 -10.74 4.52 4.69
N HIS A 60 -11.12 3.56 3.85
CA HIS A 60 -10.86 3.57 2.41
C HIS A 60 -12.19 3.57 1.64
N ILE A 61 -12.48 4.65 0.91
CA ILE A 61 -13.72 4.80 0.12
C ILE A 61 -13.35 4.83 -1.36
N MET A 62 -13.81 3.84 -2.12
CA MET A 62 -13.41 3.66 -3.53
C MET A 62 -14.53 4.06 -4.51
N PRO A 63 -14.18 4.66 -5.66
CA PRO A 63 -15.11 4.89 -6.75
C PRO A 63 -15.40 3.61 -7.53
N TYR A 64 -16.44 3.62 -8.35
CA TYR A 64 -16.96 2.43 -9.04
C TYR A 64 -16.16 1.98 -10.28
N ASN A 65 -15.24 2.80 -10.80
CA ASN A 65 -14.60 2.57 -12.10
C ASN A 65 -13.46 1.53 -12.08
N PHE A 66 -12.70 1.46 -10.98
CA PHE A 66 -11.64 0.46 -10.75
C PHE A 66 -11.64 0.06 -9.27
N PRO A 67 -12.74 -0.55 -8.78
CA PRO A 67 -13.00 -0.65 -7.35
C PRO A 67 -11.97 -1.53 -6.64
N ILE A 68 -11.50 -2.61 -7.28
CA ILE A 68 -10.55 -3.53 -6.65
C ILE A 68 -9.14 -2.98 -6.76
N LEU A 69 -8.76 -2.49 -7.95
CA LEU A 69 -7.43 -1.94 -8.15
C LEU A 69 -7.13 -0.77 -7.21
N LEU A 70 -8.04 0.22 -7.13
CA LEU A 70 -7.86 1.39 -6.27
C LEU A 70 -7.85 1.01 -4.78
N MET A 71 -8.65 0.01 -4.40
CA MET A 71 -8.59 -0.56 -3.05
C MET A 71 -7.20 -1.15 -2.77
N CYS A 72 -6.61 -1.89 -3.70
CA CYS A 72 -5.28 -2.46 -3.50
C CYS A 72 -4.21 -1.39 -3.28
N TRP A 73 -4.25 -0.26 -4.00
CA TRP A 73 -3.30 0.85 -3.80
C TRP A 73 -3.36 1.47 -2.41
N THR A 74 -4.55 1.54 -1.84
CA THR A 74 -4.78 2.25 -0.58
C THR A 74 -4.66 1.34 0.63
N VAL A 75 -5.04 0.06 0.50
CA VAL A 75 -4.92 -0.95 1.56
C VAL A 75 -3.50 -1.50 1.70
N ALA A 76 -2.75 -1.58 0.59
CA ALA A 76 -1.36 -2.07 0.64
C ALA A 76 -0.37 -1.02 1.16
N ALA A 77 -0.70 0.27 1.05
CA ALA A 77 0.11 1.40 1.51
C ALA A 77 0.06 1.58 3.03
#